data_AF-A0A1B8QCV0-F1
#
_entry.id   AF-A0A1B8QCV0-F1
#
_cell.length_a   1.000
_cell.length_b   1.000
_cell.length_c   1.000
_cell.angle_alpha   90.00
_cell.angle_beta   90.00
_cell.angle_gamma   90.00
#
_symmetry.space_group_name_H-M   'P 1'
#
loop_
_entity.id
_entity.type
_entity.pdbx_description
1 polymer ?
#
loop_
_entity_poly.entity_id
_entity_poly.type
_entity_poly.pdbx_seq_one_letter_code
_entity_poly.pdbx_strand_id
1 'polypeptide(L)'
;MGYLMTLFWVLLGFVLFSVAFHLWTIKTEAGKAFAKKLDEERANKKAAKQNRELTNRTIPPIEPTAPPTQPDYFQSTDYYRTRSHFNNVSNDTTVYPMTHHMKYMNRDGRYSERDIGVVRSYRKNKRWYIDAYCYNRHEVRTFAVENILELEDLMAGNIYTQPNLIRESLKGFEE
;
A
#
# COMPACT_ATOMS: atom_id res chain seq x y z
N MET A 1 -68.54 -3.52 26.39
CA MET A 1 -67.77 -3.26 25.16
C MET A 1 -66.92 -1.98 25.19
N GLY A 2 -67.19 -0.97 26.04
CA GLY A 2 -66.45 0.30 26.02
C GLY A 2 -64.95 0.24 26.39
N TYR A 3 -64.55 -0.65 27.31
CA TYR A 3 -63.16 -0.73 27.80
C TYR A 3 -62.15 -1.28 26.77
N LEU A 4 -62.60 -2.13 25.84
CA LEU A 4 -61.72 -2.66 24.79
C LEU A 4 -61.38 -1.59 23.75
N MET A 5 -62.33 -0.68 23.50
CA MET A 5 -62.15 0.39 22.53
C MET A 5 -61.19 1.46 23.07
N THR A 6 -61.28 1.82 24.36
CA THR A 6 -60.36 2.78 24.97
C THR A 6 -58.92 2.25 25.04
N LEU A 7 -58.73 0.97 25.35
CA LEU A 7 -57.38 0.36 25.37
C LEU A 7 -56.71 0.38 23.99
N PHE A 8 -57.48 0.14 22.93
CA PHE A 8 -57.00 0.18 21.55
C PHE A 8 -56.47 1.57 21.16
N TRP A 9 -57.19 2.64 21.50
CA TRP A 9 -56.77 4.01 21.20
C TRP A 9 -55.52 4.43 21.99
N VAL A 10 -55.36 3.96 23.22
CA VAL A 10 -54.14 4.22 24.03
C VAL A 10 -52.92 3.53 23.43
N LEU A 11 -53.05 2.26 23.03
CA LEU A 11 -51.97 1.51 22.39
C LEU A 11 -51.59 2.12 21.04
N LEU A 12 -52.58 2.49 20.22
CA LEU A 12 -52.35 3.16 18.93
C LEU A 12 -51.62 4.49 19.13
N GLY A 13 -52.01 5.28 20.13
CA GLY A 13 -51.34 6.54 20.48
C GLY A 13 -49.87 6.34 20.87
N PHE A 14 -49.55 5.31 21.66
CA PHE A 14 -48.18 4.96 22.03
C PHE A 14 -47.32 4.56 20.82
N VAL A 15 -47.87 3.77 19.90
CA VAL A 15 -47.16 3.35 18.68
C VAL A 15 -46.87 4.55 17.80
N LEU A 16 -47.87 5.41 17.57
CA LEU A 16 -47.72 6.61 16.75
C LEU A 16 -46.71 7.60 17.37
N PHE A 17 -46.73 7.77 18.70
CA PHE A 17 -45.77 8.63 19.40
C PHE A 17 -44.34 8.08 19.30
N SER A 18 -44.15 6.76 19.44
CA SER A 18 -42.84 6.11 19.30
C SER A 18 -42.25 6.29 17.89
N VAL A 19 -43.07 6.11 16.84
CA VAL A 19 -42.64 6.32 15.45
C VAL A 19 -42.31 7.79 15.19
N ALA A 20 -43.13 8.73 15.69
CA ALA A 20 -42.87 10.16 15.56
C ALA A 20 -41.59 10.58 16.29
N PHE A 21 -41.32 10.03 17.47
CA PHE A 21 -40.10 10.27 18.24
C PHE A 21 -38.85 9.75 17.50
N HIS A 22 -38.91 8.55 16.91
CA HIS A 22 -37.82 8.03 16.07
C HIS A 22 -37.60 8.87 14.82
N LEU A 23 -38.66 9.36 14.16
CA LEU A 23 -38.53 10.25 13.00
C LEU A 23 -37.97 11.63 13.37
N TRP A 24 -38.32 12.15 14.55
CA TRP A 24 -37.81 13.43 15.05
C TRP A 24 -36.32 13.36 15.39
N THR A 25 -35.88 12.28 16.06
CA THR A 25 -34.46 12.08 16.39
C THR A 25 -33.56 11.98 15.16
N ILE A 26 -34.03 11.38 14.06
CA ILE A 26 -33.33 11.33 12.77
C ILE A 26 -33.17 12.73 12.13
N LYS A 27 -34.08 13.68 12.40
CA LYS A 27 -34.03 15.05 11.86
C LYS A 27 -33.01 15.94 12.56
N THR A 28 -32.57 15.60 13.77
CA THR A 28 -31.54 16.34 14.50
C THR A 28 -30.17 16.21 13.83
N GLU A 29 -29.34 17.25 13.90
CA GLU A 29 -28.01 17.24 13.29
C GLU A 29 -27.11 16.12 13.85
N ALA A 30 -27.31 15.75 15.13
CA ALA A 30 -26.65 14.62 15.77
C ALA A 30 -27.05 13.28 15.13
N GLY A 31 -28.34 13.09 14.78
CA GLY A 31 -28.83 11.91 14.08
C GLY A 31 -28.24 11.75 12.68
N LYS A 32 -28.13 12.85 11.93
CA LYS A 32 -27.49 12.86 10.61
C LYS A 32 -25.99 12.57 10.69
N ALA A 33 -25.30 13.10 11.70
CA ALA A 33 -23.88 12.83 11.92
C ALA A 33 -23.61 11.37 12.30
N PHE A 34 -24.49 10.76 13.10
CA PHE A 34 -24.40 9.35 13.44
C PHE A 34 -24.67 8.44 12.22
N ALA A 35 -25.69 8.76 11.41
CA ALA A 35 -25.98 8.02 10.17
C ALA A 35 -24.79 8.08 9.20
N LYS A 36 -24.16 9.25 9.04
CA LYS A 36 -22.96 9.40 8.21
C LYS A 36 -21.78 8.58 8.72
N LYS A 37 -21.52 8.57 10.04
CA LYS A 37 -20.48 7.73 10.65
C LYS A 37 -20.75 6.24 10.44
N LEU A 38 -22.01 5.81 10.55
CA LEU A 38 -22.39 4.42 10.36
C LEU A 38 -22.19 3.96 8.90
N ASP A 39 -22.47 4.84 7.93
CA ASP A 39 -22.26 4.56 6.51
C ASP A 39 -20.77 4.56 6.14
N GLU A 40 -19.96 5.46 6.71
CA GLU A 40 -18.49 5.43 6.58
C GLU A 40 -17.91 4.14 7.18
N GLU A 41 -18.38 3.70 8.35
CA GLU A 41 -17.92 2.46 8.96
C GLU A 41 -18.32 1.22 8.13
N ARG A 42 -19.52 1.24 7.54
CA ARG A 42 -19.99 0.19 6.62
C ARG A 42 -19.20 0.19 5.31
N ALA A 43 -18.86 1.35 4.77
CA ALA A 43 -18.01 1.48 3.57
C ALA A 43 -16.60 0.94 3.84
N ASN A 44 -15.99 1.29 4.99
CA ASN A 44 -14.69 0.79 5.39
C ASN A 44 -14.70 -0.73 5.64
N LYS A 45 -15.76 -1.29 6.23
CA LYS A 45 -15.91 -2.75 6.40
C LYS A 45 -16.11 -3.47 5.08
N LYS A 46 -16.82 -2.87 4.11
CA LYS A 46 -16.97 -3.41 2.75
C LYS A 46 -15.63 -3.38 1.99
N ALA A 47 -14.90 -2.27 2.05
CA ALA A 47 -13.57 -2.14 1.45
C ALA A 47 -12.57 -3.14 2.09
N ALA A 48 -12.62 -3.32 3.42
CA ALA A 48 -11.78 -4.30 4.12
C ALA A 48 -12.13 -5.76 3.75
N LYS A 49 -13.42 -6.08 3.54
CA LYS A 49 -13.84 -7.38 3.01
C LYS A 49 -13.39 -7.59 1.57
N GLN A 50 -13.53 -6.58 0.72
CA GLN A 50 -13.13 -6.65 -0.69
C GLN A 50 -11.61 -6.78 -0.84
N ASN A 51 -10.83 -6.05 -0.04
CA ASN A 51 -9.37 -6.25 0.04
C ASN A 51 -9.02 -7.64 0.56
N ARG A 52 -9.75 -8.17 1.57
CA ARG A 52 -9.57 -9.55 2.04
C ARG A 52 -9.86 -10.57 0.95
N GLU A 53 -10.94 -10.40 0.18
CA GLU A 53 -11.27 -11.28 -0.94
C GLU A 53 -10.25 -11.19 -2.08
N LEU A 54 -9.67 -10.00 -2.32
CA LEU A 54 -8.57 -9.83 -3.29
C LEU A 54 -7.29 -10.57 -2.83
N THR A 55 -6.94 -10.47 -1.55
CA THR A 55 -5.79 -11.20 -0.96
C THR A 55 -6.04 -12.70 -0.78
N ASN A 56 -7.29 -13.15 -0.76
CA ASN A 56 -7.65 -14.56 -0.53
C ASN A 56 -8.02 -15.31 -1.82
N ARG A 57 -7.79 -14.70 -2.99
CA ARG A 57 -7.60 -15.48 -4.23
C ARG A 57 -6.27 -16.18 -4.13
N THR A 58 -6.34 -17.39 -3.59
CA THR A 58 -5.29 -18.39 -3.47
C THR A 58 -4.43 -18.42 -4.73
N ILE A 59 -3.25 -17.80 -4.64
CA ILE A 59 -2.12 -18.21 -5.46
C ILE A 59 -1.88 -19.67 -5.05
N PRO A 60 -1.92 -20.64 -5.99
CA PRO A 60 -1.63 -22.02 -5.64
C PRO A 60 -0.26 -22.07 -4.92
N PRO A 61 -0.07 -22.97 -3.94
CA PRO A 61 1.22 -23.14 -3.30
C PRO A 61 2.24 -23.40 -4.41
N ILE A 62 3.20 -22.48 -4.57
CA ILE A 62 4.30 -22.66 -5.50
C ILE A 62 5.02 -23.90 -4.98
N GLU A 63 5.00 -25.00 -5.74
CA GLU A 63 5.88 -26.15 -5.51
C GLU A 63 7.31 -25.61 -5.30
N PRO A 64 8.13 -26.19 -4.41
CA PRO A 64 9.49 -25.72 -4.15
C PRO A 64 10.33 -25.89 -5.43
N THR A 65 10.17 -24.93 -6.33
CA THR A 65 11.05 -24.68 -7.45
C THR A 65 12.35 -24.26 -6.82
N ALA A 66 13.45 -24.84 -7.30
CA ALA A 66 14.80 -24.65 -6.80
C ALA A 66 15.05 -23.22 -6.26
N PRO A 67 15.83 -23.05 -5.17
CA PRO A 67 16.09 -21.75 -4.57
C PRO A 67 16.39 -20.74 -5.68
N PRO A 68 15.74 -19.56 -5.68
CA PRO A 68 15.85 -18.61 -6.78
C PRO A 68 17.32 -18.39 -7.06
N THR A 69 17.76 -18.84 -8.24
CA THR A 69 19.16 -18.69 -8.63
C THR A 69 19.34 -17.20 -8.84
N GLN A 70 19.96 -16.55 -7.87
CA GLN A 70 20.26 -15.13 -7.91
C GLN A 70 20.94 -14.85 -9.27
N PRO A 71 20.46 -13.89 -10.08
CA PRO A 71 20.99 -13.66 -11.42
C PRO A 71 22.52 -13.49 -11.36
N ASP A 72 23.25 -14.19 -12.23
CA ASP A 72 24.72 -14.12 -12.36
C ASP A 72 25.24 -12.67 -12.53
N TYR A 73 24.35 -11.76 -12.91
CA TYR A 73 24.60 -10.33 -12.94
C TYR A 73 25.18 -9.77 -11.61
N PHE A 74 24.68 -10.21 -10.45
CA PHE A 74 25.19 -9.77 -9.14
C PHE A 74 26.61 -10.29 -8.83
N GLN A 75 27.12 -11.21 -9.64
CA GLN A 75 28.49 -11.70 -9.60
C GLN A 75 29.34 -11.22 -10.78
N SER A 76 28.78 -10.42 -11.69
CA SER A 76 29.52 -9.88 -12.83
C SER A 76 30.58 -8.86 -12.40
N THR A 77 31.72 -8.86 -13.10
CA THR A 77 32.76 -7.84 -12.92
C THR A 77 32.25 -6.42 -13.14
N ASP A 78 31.25 -6.27 -14.00
CA ASP A 78 30.62 -5.00 -14.31
C ASP A 78 29.89 -4.45 -13.07
N TYR A 79 29.10 -5.26 -12.38
CA TYR A 79 28.44 -4.88 -11.12
C TYR A 79 29.43 -4.37 -10.05
N TYR A 80 30.53 -5.08 -9.82
CA TYR A 80 31.56 -4.68 -8.85
C TYR A 80 32.30 -3.39 -9.26
N ARG A 81 32.52 -3.19 -10.56
CA ARG A 81 33.11 -1.96 -11.10
C ARG A 81 32.19 -0.76 -10.89
N THR A 82 30.88 -0.93 -11.11
CA THR A 82 29.90 0.13 -10.84
C THR A 82 29.83 0.50 -9.36
N ARG A 83 29.84 -0.51 -8.50
CA ARG A 83 29.72 -0.35 -7.04
C ARG A 83 30.88 0.44 -6.42
N SER A 84 32.10 0.25 -6.91
CA SER A 84 33.30 0.91 -6.36
C SER A 84 33.46 2.39 -6.77
N HIS A 85 32.66 2.90 -7.71
CA HIS A 85 32.74 4.27 -8.23
C HIS A 85 31.50 5.13 -7.94
N PHE A 86 30.69 4.78 -6.94
CA PHE A 86 29.46 5.50 -6.56
C PHE A 86 29.63 7.02 -6.32
N ASN A 87 30.79 7.47 -5.81
CA ASN A 87 31.05 8.90 -5.59
C ASN A 87 31.52 9.65 -6.85
N ASN A 88 31.71 8.96 -7.98
CA ASN A 88 32.28 9.49 -9.23
C ASN A 88 31.36 9.27 -10.45
N VAL A 89 30.07 8.95 -10.25
CA VAL A 89 29.21 8.41 -11.32
C VAL A 89 29.00 9.43 -12.45
N SER A 90 29.63 9.13 -13.59
CA SER A 90 29.31 9.70 -14.89
C SER A 90 27.92 9.23 -15.36
N ASN A 91 27.21 10.06 -16.12
CA ASN A 91 25.88 9.84 -16.72
C ASN A 91 25.78 8.66 -17.73
N ASP A 92 26.65 7.66 -17.63
CA ASP A 92 26.61 6.52 -18.53
C ASP A 92 25.47 5.57 -18.13
N THR A 93 24.48 5.45 -19.01
CA THR A 93 23.28 4.61 -18.87
C THR A 93 23.57 3.11 -18.94
N THR A 94 24.80 2.70 -19.29
CA THR A 94 25.15 1.28 -19.50
C THR A 94 25.54 0.53 -18.23
N VAL A 95 25.62 1.22 -17.08
CA VAL A 95 26.34 0.71 -15.90
C VAL A 95 25.41 0.13 -14.82
N TYR A 96 24.11 0.41 -14.89
CA TYR A 96 23.09 -0.09 -13.96
C TYR A 96 21.99 -0.79 -14.76
N PRO A 97 21.57 -2.03 -14.42
CA PRO A 97 20.44 -2.66 -15.05
C PRO A 97 19.15 -2.20 -14.39
N MET A 98 18.08 -2.15 -15.19
CA MET A 98 16.74 -1.89 -14.71
C MET A 98 16.28 -3.15 -13.98
N THR A 99 16.13 -3.05 -12.66
CA THR A 99 15.79 -4.20 -11.81
C THR A 99 14.39 -4.09 -11.22
N HIS A 100 13.89 -2.87 -11.04
CA HIS A 100 12.61 -2.66 -10.37
C HIS A 100 11.77 -1.58 -11.04
N HIS A 101 10.46 -1.75 -10.95
CA HIS A 101 9.48 -0.69 -11.17
C HIS A 101 8.94 -0.21 -9.81
N MET A 102 8.83 1.10 -9.61
CA MET A 102 8.54 1.69 -8.31
C MET A 102 7.46 2.76 -8.40
N LYS A 103 6.43 2.63 -7.57
CA LYS A 103 5.47 3.70 -7.29
C LYS A 103 5.91 4.48 -6.05
N TYR A 104 6.36 5.71 -6.26
CA TYR A 104 6.99 6.52 -5.22
C TYR A 104 6.15 7.73 -4.84
N MET A 105 5.93 7.95 -3.53
CA MET A 105 5.27 9.14 -3.00
C MET A 105 6.24 10.33 -2.94
N ASN A 106 5.95 11.38 -3.71
CA ASN A 106 6.73 12.61 -3.67
C ASN A 106 6.37 13.46 -2.44
N ARG A 107 7.21 14.46 -2.16
CA ARG A 107 7.02 15.38 -1.02
C ARG A 107 5.69 16.14 -1.07
N ASP A 108 5.16 16.38 -2.26
CA ASP A 108 3.89 17.08 -2.48
C ASP A 108 2.65 16.19 -2.26
N GLY A 109 2.82 14.93 -1.85
CA GLY A 109 1.72 13.97 -1.67
C GLY A 109 1.18 13.36 -2.98
N ARG A 110 1.77 13.70 -4.13
CA ARG A 110 1.52 13.03 -5.41
C ARG A 110 2.47 11.86 -5.60
N TYR A 111 2.02 10.78 -6.23
CA TYR A 111 2.92 9.69 -6.60
C TYR A 111 3.49 9.86 -8.00
N SER A 112 4.59 9.18 -8.26
CA SER A 112 5.19 9.01 -9.59
C SER A 112 5.66 7.57 -9.74
N GLU A 113 5.44 6.99 -10.91
CA GLU A 113 5.96 5.68 -11.31
C GLU A 113 7.34 5.84 -11.95
N ARG A 114 8.27 4.94 -11.63
CA ARG A 114 9.68 5.06 -11.99
C ARG A 114 10.30 3.70 -12.20
N ASP A 115 11.08 3.58 -13.26
CA ASP A 115 11.96 2.44 -13.45
C ASP A 115 13.32 2.74 -12.83
N ILE A 116 13.83 1.79 -12.05
CA ILE A 116 15.06 1.97 -11.27
C ILE A 116 15.99 0.77 -11.36
N GLY A 117 17.29 1.06 -11.30
CA GLY A 117 18.34 0.08 -11.03
C GLY A 117 18.87 0.28 -9.61
N VAL A 118 18.50 -0.61 -8.69
CA VAL A 118 18.96 -0.54 -7.29
C VAL A 118 20.47 -0.78 -7.22
N VAL A 119 21.20 0.11 -6.54
CA VAL A 119 22.65 0.01 -6.35
C VAL A 119 22.96 -0.51 -4.97
N ARG A 120 22.37 0.10 -3.95
CA ARG A 120 22.51 -0.31 -2.55
C ARG A 120 21.29 0.04 -1.73
N SER A 121 21.10 -0.68 -0.64
CA SER A 121 20.17 -0.37 0.44
C SER A 121 20.96 -0.13 1.72
N TYR A 122 20.57 0.87 2.51
CA TYR A 122 21.27 1.18 3.75
C TYR A 122 20.37 1.87 4.76
N ARG A 123 20.80 1.85 6.02
CA ARG A 123 20.07 2.48 7.12
C ARG A 123 20.79 3.72 7.63
N LYS A 124 20.08 4.85 7.66
CA LYS A 124 20.59 6.12 8.23
C LYS A 124 19.54 6.74 9.13
N ASN A 125 19.93 7.16 10.34
CA ASN A 125 19.04 7.82 11.30
C ASN A 125 17.72 7.06 11.54
N LYS A 126 17.81 5.73 11.70
CA LYS A 126 16.68 4.79 11.88
C LYS A 126 15.73 4.63 10.67
N ARG A 127 15.99 5.28 9.54
CA ARG A 127 15.23 5.14 8.29
C ARG A 127 16.01 4.35 7.25
N TRP A 128 15.29 3.67 6.38
CA TRP A 128 15.86 2.89 5.30
C TRP A 128 15.84 3.68 4.01
N TYR A 129 16.95 3.60 3.28
CA TYR A 129 17.15 4.28 2.03
C TYR A 129 17.67 3.30 0.99
N ILE A 130 17.35 3.57 -0.27
CA ILE A 130 18.01 2.97 -1.41
C ILE A 130 18.66 4.06 -2.23
N ASP A 131 19.87 3.80 -2.71
CA ASP A 131 20.44 4.54 -3.82
C ASP A 131 20.19 3.74 -5.09
N ALA A 132 19.55 4.37 -6.07
CA ALA A 132 19.17 3.72 -7.31
C ALA A 132 19.32 4.67 -8.51
N TYR A 133 19.73 4.11 -9.64
CA TYR A 133 19.70 4.84 -10.92
C TYR A 133 18.25 4.97 -11.39
N CYS A 134 17.78 6.20 -11.61
CA CYS A 134 16.41 6.46 -12.05
C CYS A 134 16.39 6.73 -13.56
N TYR A 135 15.80 5.82 -14.33
CA TYR A 135 15.78 5.92 -15.79
C TYR A 135 14.95 7.11 -16.29
N ASN A 136 13.90 7.52 -15.58
CA ASN A 136 13.12 8.70 -15.93
C ASN A 136 13.91 10.01 -15.79
N ARG A 137 14.97 10.04 -14.98
CA ARG A 137 15.76 11.24 -14.69
C ARG A 137 17.20 11.16 -15.19
N HIS A 138 17.63 9.99 -15.65
CA HIS A 138 18.99 9.69 -16.09
C HIS A 138 20.06 10.08 -15.05
N GLU A 139 19.77 9.85 -13.76
CA GLU A 139 20.67 10.15 -12.65
C GLU A 139 20.46 9.15 -11.49
N VAL A 140 21.50 8.98 -10.65
CA VAL A 140 21.40 8.26 -9.39
C VAL A 140 20.68 9.12 -8.37
N ARG A 141 19.70 8.54 -7.67
CA ARG A 141 18.93 9.23 -6.61
C ARG A 141 18.75 8.34 -5.40
N THR A 142 18.62 8.99 -4.25
CA THR A 142 18.27 8.36 -2.99
C THR A 142 16.76 8.38 -2.79
N PHE A 143 16.18 7.22 -2.47
CA PHE A 143 14.75 7.07 -2.16
C PHE A 143 14.59 6.50 -0.74
N ALA A 144 13.75 7.16 0.07
CA ALA A 144 13.34 6.60 1.35
C ALA A 144 12.37 5.43 1.14
N VAL A 145 12.66 4.27 1.73
CA VAL A 145 11.85 3.06 1.56
C VAL A 145 10.42 3.26 2.07
N GLU A 146 10.24 4.07 3.11
CA GLU A 146 8.92 4.36 3.68
C GLU A 146 8.01 5.16 2.74
N ASN A 147 8.56 5.80 1.71
CA ASN A 147 7.81 6.53 0.71
C ASN A 147 7.50 5.70 -0.54
N ILE A 148 7.97 4.45 -0.59
CA ILE A 148 7.66 3.50 -1.66
C ILE A 148 6.28 2.91 -1.36
N LEU A 149 5.33 3.18 -2.24
CA LEU A 149 3.97 2.65 -2.14
C LEU A 149 3.90 1.22 -2.70
N GLU A 150 4.69 0.97 -3.75
CA GLU A 150 4.75 -0.29 -4.45
C GLU A 150 6.14 -0.43 -5.09
N LEU A 151 6.73 -1.62 -4.94
CA LEU A 151 7.98 -2.00 -5.58
C LEU A 151 7.77 -3.35 -6.27
N GLU A 152 7.92 -3.37 -7.58
CA GLU A 152 7.92 -4.57 -8.39
C GLU A 152 9.37 -4.97 -8.71
N ASP A 153 9.71 -6.23 -8.45
CA ASP A 153 10.93 -6.86 -8.95
C ASP A 153 10.65 -7.38 -10.36
N LEU A 154 11.29 -6.75 -11.35
CA LEU A 154 11.05 -7.05 -12.77
C LEU A 154 11.59 -8.42 -13.19
N MET A 155 12.53 -8.99 -12.43
CA MET A 155 13.11 -10.30 -12.71
C MET A 155 12.26 -11.42 -12.10
N ALA A 156 11.81 -11.22 -10.87
CA ALA A 156 11.01 -12.22 -10.16
C ALA A 156 9.50 -12.10 -10.42
N GLY A 157 9.03 -10.96 -10.94
CA GLY A 157 7.60 -10.64 -11.10
C GLY A 157 6.86 -10.43 -9.78
N ASN A 158 7.58 -10.20 -8.68
CA ASN A 158 7.00 -10.03 -7.35
C ASN A 158 6.70 -8.56 -7.07
N ILE A 159 5.55 -8.30 -6.44
CA ILE A 159 5.13 -6.94 -6.06
C ILE A 159 5.05 -6.81 -4.54
N TYR A 160 5.73 -5.80 -4.00
CA TYR A 160 5.83 -5.51 -2.58
C TYR A 160 5.21 -4.15 -2.27
N THR A 161 4.22 -4.12 -1.35
CA THR A 161 3.52 -2.88 -0.95
C THR A 161 3.75 -2.50 0.51
N GLN A 162 4.32 -3.40 1.31
CA GLN A 162 4.59 -3.16 2.73
C GLN A 162 6.08 -2.81 2.94
N PRO A 163 6.41 -1.76 3.71
CA PRO A 163 7.80 -1.34 3.88
C PRO A 163 8.74 -2.40 4.44
N ASN A 164 8.27 -3.30 5.31
CA ASN A 164 9.05 -4.43 5.82
C ASN A 164 9.37 -5.44 4.71
N LEU A 165 8.40 -5.78 3.86
CA LEU A 165 8.62 -6.72 2.74
C LEU A 165 9.54 -6.11 1.68
N ILE A 166 9.38 -4.81 1.41
CA ILE A 166 10.28 -4.06 0.52
C ILE A 166 11.72 -4.08 1.07
N ARG A 167 11.92 -3.94 2.38
CA ARG A 167 13.26 -4.03 2.98
C ARG A 167 13.85 -5.43 2.83
N GLU A 168 13.07 -6.47 3.10
CA GLU A 168 13.55 -7.85 2.97
C GLU A 168 13.91 -8.20 1.50
N SER A 169 13.14 -7.72 0.52
CA SER A 169 13.47 -7.93 -0.90
C SER A 169 14.76 -7.20 -1.30
N LEU A 170 15.07 -6.08 -0.66
CA LEU A 170 16.27 -5.27 -0.92
C LEU A 170 17.50 -5.67 -0.09
N LYS A 171 17.41 -6.74 0.70
CA LYS A 171 18.48 -7.19 1.60
C LYS A 171 19.75 -7.64 0.86
N GLY A 172 19.60 -8.15 -0.36
CA GLY A 172 20.74 -8.50 -1.22
C GLY A 172 21.61 -7.30 -1.62
N PHE A 173 21.11 -6.08 -1.42
CA PHE A 173 21.77 -4.82 -1.74
C PHE A 173 22.31 -4.10 -0.49
N GLU A 174 22.21 -4.71 0.70
CA GLU A 174 22.54 -4.06 1.97
C GLU A 174 24.05 -3.78 2.11
N GLU A 175 24.39 -2.57 2.58
CA GLU A 175 25.75 -2.12 2.94
C GLU A 175 25.87 -1.66 4.39
#